data_AF-A0A2V2EV22-F1
#
_entry.id   AF-A0A2V2EV22-F1
#
_cell.length_a   1.000
_cell.length_b   1.000
_cell.length_c   1.000
_cell.angle_alpha   90.00
_cell.angle_beta   90.00
_cell.angle_gamma   90.00
#
_symmetry.space_group_name_H-M   'P 1'
#
loop_
_entity.id
_entity.type
_entity.pdbx_description
1 polymer ?
#
loop_
_entity_poly.entity_id
_entity_poly.type
_entity_poly.pdbx_seq_one_letter_code
_entity_poly.pdbx_strand_id
1 'polypeptide(L)'
;FFLALVNGLREHKIHVCAETNGHICDSELIAASDSILCDVKNQETDDLSAYDPFFAECLRQGKDLQITNVIVPGKNDSEEKITNLARFVKKYFPAHKVKFLPFRKLCEEKYRELNQPFAYAEIREAENEDLDKVENLFDISVD
;
A
#
# COMPACT_ATOMS: atom_id res chain seq x y z
N PHE A 1 -2.05 -18.65 13.54
CA PHE A 1 -1.65 -17.63 14.53
C PHE A 1 -2.55 -16.41 14.48
N PHE A 2 -2.57 -15.63 13.38
CA PHE A 2 -3.34 -14.38 13.27
C PHE A 2 -4.82 -14.51 13.70
N LEU A 3 -5.59 -15.45 13.14
CA LEU A 3 -7.00 -15.62 13.48
C LEU A 3 -7.24 -15.88 14.98
N ALA A 4 -6.37 -16.67 15.62
CA ALA A 4 -6.47 -16.93 17.05
C ALA A 4 -6.18 -15.67 17.88
N LEU A 5 -5.20 -14.86 17.47
CA LEU A 5 -4.90 -13.58 18.10
C LEU A 5 -6.08 -12.61 17.98
N VAL A 6 -6.64 -12.47 16.78
CA VAL A 6 -7.82 -11.61 16.55
C VAL A 6 -8.99 -12.02 17.43
N ASN A 7 -9.27 -13.32 17.54
CA ASN A 7 -10.35 -13.81 18.39
C ASN A 7 -10.13 -13.44 19.86
N GLY A 8 -8.90 -13.60 20.39
CA GLY A 8 -8.58 -13.17 21.75
C GLY A 8 -8.70 -11.65 21.94
N LEU A 9 -8.26 -10.84 20.99
CA LEU A 9 -8.38 -9.38 21.06
C LEU A 9 -9.85 -8.92 21.02
N ARG A 10 -10.70 -9.62 20.25
CA ARG A 10 -12.14 -9.34 20.18
C ARG A 10 -12.87 -9.60 21.49
N GLU A 11 -12.47 -10.63 22.25
CA GLU A 11 -13.00 -10.87 23.61
C GLU A 11 -12.74 -9.67 24.54
N HIS A 12 -11.65 -8.94 24.31
CA HIS A 12 -11.29 -7.71 25.02
C HIS A 12 -11.80 -6.43 24.34
N LYS A 13 -12.61 -6.53 23.29
CA LYS A 13 -13.15 -5.39 22.51
C LYS A 13 -12.05 -4.49 21.93
N ILE A 14 -10.91 -5.08 21.56
CA ILE A 14 -9.81 -4.37 20.92
C ILE A 14 -10.00 -4.45 19.40
N HIS A 15 -10.01 -3.28 18.76
CA HIS A 15 -10.09 -3.16 17.31
C HIS A 15 -8.80 -3.66 16.65
N VAL A 16 -8.93 -4.47 15.60
CA VAL A 16 -7.79 -5.02 14.86
C VAL A 16 -7.70 -4.37 13.47
N CYS A 17 -6.61 -3.63 13.25
CA CYS A 17 -6.17 -3.23 11.92
C CYS A 17 -5.12 -4.22 11.42
N ALA A 18 -5.33 -4.80 10.24
CA ALA A 18 -4.34 -5.66 9.58
C ALA A 18 -3.58 -4.88 8.51
N GLU A 19 -2.25 -4.88 8.60
CA GLU A 19 -1.38 -4.30 7.57
C GLU A 19 -0.87 -5.41 6.64
N THR A 20 -0.96 -5.18 5.33
CA THR A 20 -0.62 -6.19 4.31
C THR A 20 -0.11 -5.55 3.02
N ASN A 21 0.57 -6.35 2.21
CA ASN A 21 0.91 -5.99 0.83
C ASN A 21 -0.19 -6.37 -0.18
N GLY A 22 -1.30 -6.98 0.25
CA GLY A 22 -2.47 -7.27 -0.60
C GLY A 22 -2.26 -8.32 -1.70
N HIS A 23 -1.14 -9.05 -1.72
CA HIS A 23 -0.85 -10.06 -2.76
C HIS A 23 -1.50 -11.42 -2.49
N ILE A 24 -1.93 -11.65 -1.25
CA ILE A 24 -2.65 -12.87 -0.85
C ILE A 24 -4.08 -12.49 -0.52
N CYS A 25 -5.02 -13.06 -1.26
CA CYS A 25 -6.45 -12.94 -0.98
C CYS A 25 -6.93 -14.14 -0.16
N ASP A 26 -7.06 -13.95 1.14
CA ASP A 26 -7.64 -14.93 2.06
C ASP A 26 -8.90 -14.32 2.70
N SER A 27 -10.06 -14.86 2.34
CA SER A 27 -11.36 -14.36 2.79
C SER A 27 -11.53 -14.41 4.30
N GLU A 28 -10.95 -15.40 4.99
CA GLU A 28 -11.06 -15.54 6.45
C GLU A 28 -10.22 -14.48 7.17
N LEU A 29 -8.99 -14.23 6.70
CA LEU A 29 -8.12 -13.19 7.26
C LEU A 29 -8.70 -11.79 7.04
N ILE A 30 -9.24 -11.54 5.85
CA ILE A 30 -9.93 -10.28 5.52
C ILE A 30 -11.15 -10.11 6.44
N ALA A 31 -11.99 -11.15 6.59
CA ALA A 31 -13.17 -11.12 7.44
C ALA A 31 -12.84 -10.88 8.92
N ALA A 32 -11.74 -11.44 9.40
CA ALA A 32 -11.28 -11.27 10.78
C ALA A 32 -10.75 -9.85 11.07
N SER A 33 -10.31 -9.09 10.08
CA SER A 33 -9.79 -7.73 10.28
C SER A 33 -10.93 -6.72 10.37
N ASP A 34 -10.88 -5.79 11.32
CA ASP A 34 -11.91 -4.75 11.48
C ASP A 34 -11.65 -3.61 10.49
N SER A 35 -10.38 -3.21 10.33
CA SER A 35 -9.89 -2.38 9.22
C SER A 35 -8.61 -2.95 8.61
N ILE A 36 -8.23 -2.46 7.44
CA ILE A 36 -7.09 -2.96 6.68
C ILE A 36 -6.27 -1.77 6.17
N LEU A 37 -4.95 -1.86 6.34
CA LEU A 37 -3.97 -1.00 5.68
C LEU A 37 -3.25 -1.80 4.59
N CYS A 38 -3.43 -1.45 3.33
CA CYS A 38 -2.79 -2.13 2.21
C CYS A 38 -1.71 -1.24 1.57
N ASP A 39 -0.47 -1.73 1.54
CA ASP A 39 0.64 -1.06 0.87
C ASP A 39 0.79 -1.57 -0.56
N VAL A 40 0.22 -0.77 -1.49
CA VAL A 40 0.27 -1.03 -2.93
C VAL A 40 1.61 -0.57 -3.46
N LYS A 41 2.34 -1.51 -4.07
CA LYS A 41 3.69 -1.30 -4.63
C LYS A 41 3.67 -1.37 -6.14
N ASN A 42 4.30 -0.39 -6.78
CA ASN A 42 4.47 -0.25 -8.23
C ASN A 42 5.87 0.28 -8.62
N GLN A 43 6.86 0.11 -7.74
CA GLN A 43 8.25 0.56 -7.96
C GLN A 43 8.99 -0.32 -8.99
N GLU A 44 8.64 -1.61 -9.05
CA GLU A 44 9.32 -2.59 -9.92
C GLU A 44 8.42 -3.13 -11.05
N THR A 45 7.10 -3.12 -10.87
CA THR A 45 6.12 -3.53 -11.89
C THR A 45 4.98 -2.53 -11.98
N ASP A 46 4.50 -2.30 -13.21
CA ASP A 46 3.30 -1.50 -13.47
C ASP A 46 2.01 -2.35 -13.44
N ASP A 47 2.15 -3.66 -13.36
CA ASP A 47 1.02 -4.57 -13.28
C ASP A 47 0.43 -4.60 -11.86
N LEU A 48 -0.69 -3.92 -11.69
CA LEU A 48 -1.49 -3.90 -10.46
C LEU A 48 -2.57 -5.00 -10.42
N SER A 49 -2.69 -5.86 -11.44
CA SER A 49 -3.70 -6.93 -11.46
C SER A 49 -3.51 -7.96 -10.34
N ALA A 50 -2.29 -8.09 -9.80
CA ALA A 50 -2.01 -8.93 -8.64
C ALA A 50 -2.85 -8.57 -7.39
N TYR A 51 -3.31 -7.32 -7.30
CA TYR A 51 -4.16 -6.84 -6.20
C TYR A 51 -5.66 -7.04 -6.47
N ASP A 52 -6.07 -7.35 -7.71
CA ASP A 52 -7.49 -7.47 -8.10
C ASP A 52 -8.27 -8.43 -7.18
N PRO A 53 -7.79 -9.65 -6.85
CA PRO A 53 -8.53 -10.56 -5.98
C PRO A 53 -8.74 -9.98 -4.57
N PHE A 54 -7.68 -9.40 -4.01
CA PHE A 54 -7.72 -8.83 -2.65
C PHE A 54 -8.64 -7.61 -2.57
N PHE A 55 -8.56 -6.70 -3.54
CA PHE A 55 -9.38 -5.50 -3.60
C PHE A 55 -10.86 -5.85 -3.82
N ALA A 56 -11.14 -6.79 -4.73
CA ALA A 56 -12.49 -7.29 -4.96
C ALA A 56 -13.08 -7.91 -3.69
N GLU A 57 -12.30 -8.69 -2.94
CA GLU A 57 -12.75 -9.34 -1.72
C GLU A 57 -12.98 -8.34 -0.58
N CYS A 58 -12.08 -7.35 -0.41
CA CYS A 58 -12.28 -6.27 0.55
C CYS A 58 -13.56 -5.47 0.25
N LEU A 59 -13.79 -5.14 -1.03
CA LEU A 59 -15.01 -4.46 -1.48
C LEU A 59 -16.25 -5.32 -1.21
N ARG A 60 -16.21 -6.61 -1.56
CA ARG A 60 -17.33 -7.55 -1.35
C ARG A 60 -17.70 -7.69 0.12
N GLN A 61 -16.70 -7.68 1.01
CA GLN A 61 -16.92 -7.76 2.45
C GLN A 61 -17.19 -6.40 3.12
N GLY A 62 -17.16 -5.30 2.37
CA GLY A 62 -17.39 -3.95 2.90
C GLY A 62 -16.34 -3.51 3.92
N LYS A 63 -15.07 -3.88 3.70
CA LYS A 63 -13.97 -3.57 4.63
C LYS A 63 -13.56 -2.11 4.55
N ASP A 64 -13.23 -1.53 5.70
CA ASP A 64 -12.54 -0.24 5.78
C ASP A 64 -11.08 -0.42 5.34
N LEU A 65 -10.78 -0.05 4.10
CA LEU A 65 -9.49 -0.24 3.47
C LEU A 65 -8.78 1.10 3.28
N GLN A 66 -7.71 1.31 4.03
CA GLN A 66 -6.77 2.40 3.77
C GLN A 66 -5.66 1.92 2.83
N ILE A 67 -5.40 2.68 1.78
CA ILE A 67 -4.38 2.36 0.78
C ILE A 67 -3.17 3.28 1.00
N THR A 68 -1.97 2.69 1.00
CA THR A 68 -0.71 3.42 1.05
C THR A 68 0.14 3.10 -0.18
N ASN A 69 1.01 4.02 -0.55
CA ASN A 69 1.99 3.83 -1.61
C ASN A 69 3.27 4.62 -1.26
N VAL A 70 4.39 3.92 -1.13
CA VAL A 70 5.69 4.59 -0.90
C VAL A 70 6.21 5.17 -2.21
N ILE A 71 6.45 6.47 -2.24
CA ILE A 71 7.03 7.17 -3.38
C ILE A 71 8.54 7.11 -3.31
N VAL A 72 9.11 6.45 -4.31
CA VAL A 72 10.55 6.31 -4.54
C VAL A 72 10.90 7.13 -5.80
N PRO A 73 11.65 8.24 -5.65
CA PRO A 73 11.99 9.11 -6.77
C PRO A 73 12.65 8.36 -7.94
N GLY A 74 12.14 8.58 -9.16
CA GLY A 74 12.61 7.91 -10.38
C GLY A 74 12.12 6.46 -10.56
N LYS A 75 11.30 5.93 -9.65
CA LYS A 75 10.75 4.56 -9.73
C LYS A 75 9.25 4.54 -9.92
N ASN A 76 8.50 5.30 -9.12
CA ASN A 76 7.03 5.32 -9.18
C ASN A 76 6.38 6.69 -9.06
N ASP A 77 7.13 7.75 -9.33
CA ASP A 77 6.72 9.17 -9.27
C ASP A 77 6.43 9.79 -10.66
N SER A 78 6.33 8.96 -11.71
CA SER A 78 5.94 9.40 -13.04
C SER A 78 4.43 9.58 -13.14
N GLU A 79 3.98 10.52 -13.99
CA GLU A 79 2.57 10.76 -14.23
C GLU A 79 1.83 9.51 -14.69
N GLU A 80 2.43 8.72 -15.60
CA GLU A 80 1.85 7.45 -16.06
C GLU A 80 1.61 6.47 -14.91
N LYS A 81 2.60 6.29 -14.02
CA LYS A 81 2.49 5.37 -12.89
C LYS A 81 1.44 5.82 -11.88
N ILE A 82 1.36 7.11 -11.59
CA ILE A 82 0.34 7.66 -10.69
C ILE A 82 -1.05 7.57 -11.32
N THR A 83 -1.18 7.84 -12.62
CA THR A 83 -2.45 7.69 -13.35
C THR A 83 -2.93 6.25 -13.35
N ASN A 84 -2.03 5.28 -13.57
CA ASN A 84 -2.35 3.86 -13.54
C ASN A 84 -2.77 3.41 -12.13
N LEU A 85 -2.08 3.88 -11.09
CA LEU A 85 -2.47 3.66 -9.70
C LEU A 85 -3.86 4.24 -9.40
N ALA A 86 -4.13 5.48 -9.81
CA ALA A 86 -5.42 6.12 -9.63
C ALA A 86 -6.55 5.36 -10.32
N ARG A 87 -6.35 4.96 -11.59
CA ARG A 87 -7.32 4.14 -12.34
C ARG A 87 -7.60 2.80 -11.64
N PHE A 88 -6.54 2.13 -11.16
CA PHE A 88 -6.67 0.87 -10.46
C PHE A 88 -7.44 1.02 -9.13
N VAL A 89 -7.08 1.99 -8.29
CA VAL A 89 -7.74 2.22 -7.00
C VAL A 89 -9.20 2.62 -7.21
N LYS A 90 -9.49 3.57 -8.10
CA LYS A 90 -10.85 4.06 -8.34
C LYS A 90 -11.76 3.03 -9.03
N LYS A 91 -11.22 2.00 -9.70
CA LYS A 91 -11.99 0.83 -10.20
C LYS A 91 -12.75 0.11 -9.07
N TYR A 92 -12.14 0.02 -7.89
CA TYR A 92 -12.71 -0.67 -6.73
C TYR A 92 -13.31 0.29 -5.71
N PHE A 93 -12.63 1.42 -5.47
CA PHE A 93 -12.95 2.36 -4.41
C PHE A 93 -12.95 3.80 -4.98
N PRO A 94 -14.01 4.22 -5.69
CA PRO A 94 -14.04 5.50 -6.43
C PRO A 94 -13.77 6.74 -5.57
N ALA A 95 -14.15 6.70 -4.29
CA ALA A 95 -14.00 7.82 -3.34
C ALA A 95 -12.73 7.73 -2.47
N HIS A 96 -11.92 6.67 -2.60
CA HIS A 96 -10.73 6.52 -1.76
C HIS A 96 -9.57 7.37 -2.26
N LYS A 97 -8.82 7.91 -1.29
CA LYS A 97 -7.51 8.51 -1.50
C LYS A 97 -6.42 7.50 -1.18
N VAL A 98 -5.26 7.66 -1.81
CA VAL A 98 -4.04 6.94 -1.44
C VAL A 98 -3.22 7.83 -0.50
N LYS A 99 -2.75 7.26 0.60
CA LYS A 99 -1.77 7.93 1.46
C LYS A 99 -0.37 7.67 0.90
N PHE A 100 0.23 8.70 0.31
CA PHE A 100 1.61 8.63 -0.17
C PHE A 100 2.60 8.77 0.99
N LEU A 101 3.66 7.96 0.95
CA LEU A 101 4.70 7.93 1.98
C LEU A 101 6.07 8.22 1.34
N PRO A 102 6.93 9.05 1.94
CA PRO A 102 8.24 9.35 1.37
C PRO A 102 9.19 8.16 1.57
N PHE A 103 9.91 7.78 0.51
CA PHE A 103 11.03 6.86 0.65
C PHE A 103 12.12 7.44 1.55
N ARG A 104 12.58 6.62 2.51
CA ARG A 104 13.66 6.90 3.46
C ARG A 104 14.60 5.70 3.55
N LYS A 105 15.89 5.92 3.76
CA LYS A 105 16.94 4.89 3.87
C LYS A 105 17.09 4.34 5.29
N LEU A 106 15.98 4.23 6.02
CA LEU A 106 15.98 3.78 7.43
C LEU A 106 16.53 2.36 7.62
N CYS A 107 16.50 1.54 6.57
CA CYS A 107 16.93 0.15 6.63
C CYS A 107 18.38 -0.08 6.18
N GLU A 108 19.10 0.94 5.69
CA GLU A 108 20.44 0.76 5.11
C GLU A 108 21.42 0.09 6.09
N GLU A 109 21.35 0.44 7.37
CA GLU A 109 22.17 -0.17 8.42
C GLU A 109 21.91 -1.67 8.56
N LYS A 110 20.65 -2.12 8.48
CA LYS A 110 20.29 -3.55 8.55
C LYS A 110 20.89 -4.34 7.39
N TYR A 111 20.90 -3.77 6.18
CA TYR A 111 21.54 -4.40 5.02
C TYR A 111 23.05 -4.53 5.23
N ARG A 112 23.70 -3.50 5.79
CA ARG A 112 25.12 -3.51 6.14
C ARG A 112 25.44 -4.60 7.16
N GLU A 113 24.66 -4.72 8.23
CA GLU A 113 24.83 -5.76 9.26
C GLU A 113 24.67 -7.19 8.70
N LEU A 114 23.77 -7.36 7.73
CA LEU A 114 23.54 -8.63 7.05
C LEU A 114 24.56 -8.92 5.93
N ASN A 115 25.53 -8.04 5.68
CA ASN A 115 26.44 -8.10 4.53
C ASN A 115 25.70 -8.24 3.19
N GLN A 116 24.56 -7.56 3.05
CA GLN A 116 23.74 -7.55 1.84
C GLN A 116 23.79 -6.19 1.16
N PRO A 117 23.83 -6.13 -0.19
CA PRO A 117 23.74 -4.87 -0.90
C PRO A 117 22.35 -4.25 -0.72
N PHE A 118 22.30 -2.97 -0.38
CA PHE A 118 21.04 -2.23 -0.35
C PHE A 118 20.69 -1.74 -1.75
N ALA A 119 19.67 -2.34 -2.37
CA ALA A 119 19.31 -2.10 -3.76
C ALA A 119 19.01 -0.63 -4.10
N TYR A 120 18.54 0.16 -3.12
CA TYR A 120 18.20 1.57 -3.29
C TYR A 120 19.24 2.53 -2.69
N ALA A 121 20.50 2.09 -2.54
CA ALA A 121 21.58 2.90 -2.00
C ALA A 121 21.82 4.21 -2.80
N GLU A 122 21.69 4.16 -4.12
CA GLU A 122 21.93 5.33 -5.00
C GLU A 122 20.70 6.22 -5.20
N ILE A 123 19.51 5.77 -4.78
CA ILE A 123 18.27 6.54 -4.94
C ILE A 123 18.22 7.59 -3.82
N ARG A 124 17.92 8.85 -4.16
CA ARG A 124 17.72 9.89 -3.12
C ARG A 124 16.46 9.61 -2.30
N GLU A 125 16.44 10.07 -1.06
CA GLU A 125 15.19 10.09 -0.29
C GLU A 125 14.16 11.03 -0.93
N ALA A 126 12.89 10.74 -0.72
CA ALA A 126 11.80 11.60 -1.19
C ALA A 126 11.70 12.88 -0.34
N GLU A 127 11.41 13.98 -1.01
CA GLU A 127 11.15 15.29 -0.41
C GLU A 127 9.63 15.56 -0.39
N ASN A 128 9.20 16.62 0.29
CA ASN A 128 7.77 16.93 0.37
C ASN A 128 7.21 17.29 -1.01
N GLU A 129 8.02 17.97 -1.83
CA GLU A 129 7.70 18.35 -3.20
C GLU A 129 7.40 17.14 -4.08
N ASP A 130 8.04 15.97 -3.82
CA ASP A 130 7.73 14.73 -4.54
C ASP A 130 6.32 14.24 -4.18
N LEU A 131 5.94 14.34 -2.90
CA LEU A 131 4.62 13.93 -2.41
C LEU A 131 3.53 14.87 -2.94
N ASP A 132 3.74 16.18 -2.84
CA ASP A 132 2.82 17.20 -3.34
C ASP A 132 2.55 16.99 -4.84
N LYS A 133 3.60 16.69 -5.61
CA LYS A 133 3.47 16.39 -7.05
C LYS A 133 2.59 15.18 -7.29
N VAL A 134 2.84 14.04 -6.61
CA VAL A 134 2.05 12.82 -6.86
C VAL A 134 0.63 12.91 -6.34
N GLU A 135 0.39 13.64 -5.24
CA GLU A 135 -0.94 13.90 -4.70
C GLU A 135 -1.79 14.68 -5.71
N ASN A 136 -1.23 15.76 -6.26
CA ASN A 136 -1.88 16.55 -7.30
C ASN A 136 -2.19 15.70 -8.54
N LEU A 137 -1.23 14.89 -9.01
CA LEU A 137 -1.42 14.00 -10.15
C LEU A 137 -2.53 12.97 -9.88
N PHE A 138 -2.56 12.37 -8.69
CA PHE A 138 -3.57 11.37 -8.33
C PHE A 138 -4.98 11.95 -8.30
N ASP A 139 -5.14 13.17 -7.79
CA ASP A 139 -6.43 13.84 -7.68
C ASP A 139 -7.01 14.20 -9.07
N ILE A 140 -6.19 14.61 -10.04
CA ILE A 140 -6.64 14.97 -11.41
C ILE A 140 -6.81 13.79 -12.39
N SER A 141 -6.20 12.64 -12.09
CA SER A 141 -6.02 11.54 -13.06
C SER A 141 -7.31 10.80 -13.48
N VAL A 142 -8.49 11.19 -12.99
CA VAL A 142 -9.74 10.44 -13.23
C VAL A 142 -10.99 11.34 -13.30
N ASP A 143 -10.84 12.55 -13.86
CA ASP A 143 -11.97 13.31 -14.42
C ASP A 143 -12.28 12.87 -15.86
#